data_AF-A0A953L399-F1
#
_entry.id   AF-A0A953L399-F1
#
_cell.length_a   1.000
_cell.length_b   1.000
_cell.length_c   1.000
_cell.angle_alpha   90.00
_cell.angle_beta   90.00
_cell.angle_gamma   90.00
#
_symmetry.space_group_name_H-M   'P 1'
#
loop_
_entity.id
_entity.type
_entity.pdbx_description
1 polymer ?
#
loop_
_entity_poly.entity_id
_entity_poly.type
_entity_poly.pdbx_seq_one_letter_code
_entity_poly.pdbx_strand_id
1 'polypeptide(L)'
;MMNIHASPTLTPAESALVEAFSERVSDLPGDAAVTVMRDDAVELLKGGLPTRRIEAWHYTDLRRLLTAVPAFEPSAKPDTLRPLIDGSAVLRVSQWQGGERFGNRGCNGPPFQGHVAGG
;
A
#
# COMPACT_ATOMS: atom_id res chain seq x y z
N MET A 1 0.63 -32.84 27.67
CA MET A 1 -0.63 -32.73 26.91
C MET A 1 -0.28 -32.08 25.58
N MET A 2 -0.53 -32.75 24.46
CA MET A 2 -0.17 -32.27 23.11
C MET A 2 -1.12 -31.13 22.73
N ASN A 3 -0.62 -29.89 22.68
CA ASN A 3 -1.36 -28.79 22.06
C ASN A 3 -1.32 -29.00 20.54
N ILE A 4 -2.42 -29.52 20.00
CA ILE A 4 -2.64 -29.56 18.56
C ILE A 4 -2.84 -28.11 18.13
N HIS A 5 -1.79 -27.46 17.64
CA HIS A 5 -1.89 -26.18 16.97
C HIS A 5 -2.57 -26.44 15.63
N ALA A 6 -3.89 -26.32 15.58
CA ALA A 6 -4.62 -26.28 14.33
C ALA A 6 -4.05 -25.13 13.50
N SER A 7 -3.48 -25.44 12.34
CA SER A 7 -3.03 -24.42 11.40
C SER A 7 -4.20 -23.47 11.13
N PRO A 8 -4.03 -22.15 11.32
CA PRO A 8 -5.12 -21.20 11.13
C PRO A 8 -5.70 -21.36 9.73
N THR A 9 -7.01 -21.62 9.64
CA THR A 9 -7.68 -21.60 8.34
C THR A 9 -7.67 -20.18 7.80
N LEU A 10 -7.10 -20.04 6.60
CA LEU A 10 -7.08 -18.77 5.88
C LEU A 10 -8.50 -18.34 5.54
N THR A 11 -8.78 -17.06 5.72
CA THR A 11 -10.00 -16.39 5.25
C THR A 11 -9.97 -16.26 3.72
N PRO A 12 -11.12 -16.08 3.07
CA PRO A 12 -11.16 -15.86 1.61
C PRO A 12 -10.29 -14.67 1.15
N ALA A 13 -10.23 -13.60 1.93
CA ALA A 13 -9.39 -12.45 1.62
C ALA A 13 -7.89 -12.75 1.74
N GLU A 14 -7.48 -13.52 2.76
CA GLU A 14 -6.09 -13.98 2.92
C GLU A 14 -5.67 -14.88 1.76
N SER A 15 -6.52 -15.85 1.38
CA SER A 15 -6.26 -16.72 0.23
C SER A 15 -6.16 -15.93 -1.08
N ALA A 16 -7.11 -15.02 -1.33
CA ALA A 16 -7.08 -14.17 -2.51
C ALA A 16 -5.83 -13.28 -2.57
N LEU A 17 -5.34 -12.81 -1.43
CA LEU A 17 -4.13 -12.01 -1.36
C LEU A 17 -2.87 -12.81 -1.71
N VAL A 18 -2.73 -14.03 -1.16
CA VAL A 18 -1.60 -14.92 -1.44
C VAL A 18 -1.60 -15.36 -2.91
N GLU A 19 -2.76 -15.67 -3.46
CA GLU A 19 -2.93 -16.04 -4.87
C GLU A 19 -2.57 -14.87 -5.80
N ALA A 20 -3.14 -13.69 -5.55
CA ALA A 20 -2.85 -12.48 -6.34
C ALA A 20 -1.38 -12.09 -6.32
N PHE A 21 -0.69 -12.28 -5.20
CA PHE A 21 0.76 -12.08 -5.11
C PHE A 21 1.53 -13.13 -5.93
N SER A 22 1.18 -14.41 -5.78
CA SER A 22 1.87 -15.53 -6.43
C SER A 22 1.80 -15.42 -7.96
N GLU A 23 0.68 -14.93 -8.50
CA GLU A 23 0.52 -14.67 -9.94
C GLU A 23 1.41 -13.55 -10.48
N ARG A 24 1.83 -12.60 -9.63
CA ARG A 24 2.37 -11.30 -10.06
C ARG A 24 3.73 -10.97 -9.49
N VAL A 25 4.29 -11.81 -8.63
CA VAL A 25 5.59 -11.55 -7.97
C VAL A 25 6.68 -11.19 -8.99
N SER A 26 6.66 -11.80 -10.17
CA SER A 26 7.62 -11.53 -11.26
C SER A 26 7.42 -10.17 -11.95
N ASP A 27 6.21 -9.62 -11.92
CA ASP A 27 5.87 -8.33 -12.55
C ASP A 27 5.98 -7.16 -11.58
N LEU A 28 6.15 -7.42 -10.27
CA LEU A 28 6.25 -6.38 -9.27
C LEU A 28 7.60 -5.65 -9.33
N PRO A 29 7.63 -4.32 -9.52
CA PRO A 29 8.89 -3.59 -9.52
C PRO A 29 9.58 -3.64 -8.15
N GLY A 30 10.91 -3.70 -8.12
CA GLY A 30 11.68 -3.69 -6.89
C GLY A 30 13.12 -4.15 -7.12
N ASP A 31 14.00 -3.82 -6.17
CA ASP A 31 15.35 -4.40 -6.09
C ASP A 31 15.31 -5.76 -5.37
N ALA A 32 16.38 -6.55 -5.47
CA ALA A 32 16.49 -7.88 -4.87
C ALA A 32 16.13 -7.90 -3.37
N ALA A 33 16.52 -6.87 -2.61
CA ALA A 33 16.15 -6.74 -1.21
C ALA A 33 14.63 -6.63 -1.00
N VAL A 34 13.94 -5.92 -1.90
CA VAL A 34 12.47 -5.74 -1.84
C VAL A 34 11.77 -7.06 -2.17
N THR A 35 12.30 -7.84 -3.11
CA THR A 35 11.76 -9.17 -3.44
C THR A 35 11.81 -10.10 -2.24
N VAL A 36 12.94 -10.18 -1.55
CA VAL A 36 13.09 -11.01 -0.33
C VAL A 36 12.10 -10.58 0.75
N MET A 37 11.99 -9.26 1.01
CA MET A 37 11.04 -8.76 2.02
C MET A 37 9.58 -9.08 1.69
N ARG A 38 9.21 -9.10 0.39
CA ARG A 38 7.86 -9.46 -0.05
C ARG A 38 7.61 -10.95 0.14
N ASP A 39 8.57 -11.80 -0.21
CA ASP A 39 8.47 -13.24 -0.01
C ASP A 39 8.33 -13.57 1.48
N ASP A 40 9.16 -12.98 2.34
CA ASP A 40 9.07 -13.14 3.80
C ASP A 40 7.70 -12.71 4.34
N ALA A 41 7.16 -11.58 3.85
CA ALA A 41 5.86 -11.09 4.27
C ALA A 41 4.72 -12.02 3.85
N VAL A 42 4.81 -12.65 2.67
CA VAL A 42 3.79 -13.58 2.16
C VAL A 42 3.87 -14.92 2.89
N GLU A 43 5.05 -15.39 3.27
CA GLU A 43 5.19 -16.55 4.15
C GLU A 43 4.54 -16.32 5.51
N LEU A 44 4.71 -15.14 6.11
CA LEU A 44 4.00 -14.78 7.34
C LEU A 44 2.48 -14.74 7.14
N LEU A 45 2.01 -14.22 5.99
CA LEU A 45 0.59 -14.16 5.65
C LEU A 45 -0.05 -15.55 5.50
N LYS A 46 0.70 -16.57 5.10
CA LYS A 46 0.21 -17.97 5.07
C LYS A 46 -0.14 -18.49 6.47
N GLY A 47 0.36 -17.86 7.54
CA GLY A 47 -0.05 -18.08 8.92
C GLY A 47 -1.32 -17.32 9.33
N GLY A 48 -1.84 -16.45 8.46
CA GLY A 48 -2.99 -15.58 8.67
C GLY A 48 -2.61 -14.11 8.89
N LEU A 49 -3.56 -13.21 8.65
CA LEU A 49 -3.38 -11.79 8.93
C LEU A 49 -3.26 -11.53 10.43
N PRO A 50 -2.48 -10.51 10.80
CA PRO A 50 -2.32 -10.15 12.19
C PRO A 50 -3.64 -9.65 12.80
N THR A 51 -3.80 -9.98 14.08
CA THR A 51 -4.95 -9.60 14.90
C THR A 51 -4.45 -8.87 16.15
N ARG A 52 -5.37 -8.31 16.95
CA ARG A 52 -5.05 -7.61 18.21
C ARG A 52 -4.33 -8.47 19.27
N ARG A 53 -4.23 -9.78 19.06
CA ARG A 53 -3.45 -10.70 19.93
C ARG A 53 -1.95 -10.48 19.82
N ILE A 54 -1.49 -9.86 18.73
CA ILE A 54 -0.09 -9.53 18.52
C ILE A 54 0.11 -8.09 19.04
N GLU A 55 1.08 -7.89 19.95
CA GLU A 55 1.32 -6.58 20.59
C GLU A 55 1.51 -5.45 19.58
N ALA A 56 2.25 -5.69 18.50
CA ALA A 56 2.45 -4.71 17.41
C ALA A 56 1.15 -4.30 16.70
N TRP A 57 0.07 -5.08 16.85
CA TRP A 57 -1.23 -4.91 16.19
C TRP A 57 -2.35 -4.64 17.21
N HIS A 58 -2.01 -4.29 18.45
CA HIS A 58 -2.99 -4.09 19.52
C HIS A 58 -4.12 -3.12 19.14
N TYR A 59 -3.81 -2.12 18.32
CA TYR A 59 -4.74 -1.07 17.90
C TYR A 59 -5.40 -1.30 16.55
N THR A 60 -5.02 -2.33 15.78
CA THR A 60 -5.61 -2.59 14.47
C THR A 60 -5.73 -4.08 14.16
N ASP A 61 -6.89 -4.48 13.64
CA ASP A 61 -7.19 -5.87 13.33
C ASP A 61 -7.30 -6.02 11.82
N LEU A 62 -6.20 -6.38 11.15
CA LEU A 62 -6.20 -6.49 9.69
C LEU A 62 -7.09 -7.60 9.19
N ARG A 63 -7.14 -8.73 9.89
CA ARG A 63 -8.02 -9.85 9.52
C ARG A 63 -9.49 -9.42 9.50
N ARG A 64 -9.91 -8.58 10.44
CA ARG A 64 -11.28 -8.04 10.49
C ARG A 64 -11.51 -6.91 9.48
N LEU A 65 -10.51 -6.08 9.22
CA LEU A 65 -10.63 -4.94 8.32
C LEU A 65 -10.56 -5.33 6.84
N LEU A 66 -9.76 -6.34 6.49
CA LEU A 66 -9.58 -6.82 5.12
C LEU A 66 -10.56 -7.95 4.80
N THR A 67 -11.79 -7.59 4.46
CA THR A 67 -12.85 -8.58 4.16
C THR A 67 -12.81 -9.11 2.73
N ALA A 68 -12.21 -8.36 1.80
CA ALA A 68 -12.09 -8.73 0.40
C ALA A 68 -10.86 -8.08 -0.23
N VAL A 69 -10.30 -8.74 -1.24
CA VAL A 69 -9.22 -8.21 -2.08
C VAL A 69 -9.80 -7.95 -3.47
N PRO A 70 -9.75 -6.70 -3.97
CA PRO A 70 -10.25 -6.40 -5.32
C PRO A 70 -9.39 -7.10 -6.37
N ALA A 71 -10.02 -7.46 -7.50
CA ALA A 71 -9.32 -8.02 -8.64
C ALA A 71 -8.29 -7.02 -9.18
N PHE A 72 -7.17 -7.55 -9.68
CA PHE A 72 -6.13 -6.71 -10.28
C PHE A 72 -6.54 -6.24 -11.67
N GLU A 73 -6.48 -4.93 -11.87
CA GLU A 73 -6.77 -4.28 -13.14
C GLU A 73 -5.48 -3.68 -13.73
N PRO A 74 -4.82 -4.31 -14.73
CA PRO A 74 -3.56 -3.84 -15.29
C PRO A 74 -3.66 -2.46 -15.96
N SER A 75 -4.86 -2.12 -16.44
CA SER A 75 -5.14 -0.86 -17.12
C SER A 75 -5.61 0.25 -16.17
N ALA A 76 -5.66 -0.01 -14.85
CA ALA A 76 -6.07 0.96 -13.86
C ALA A 76 -5.14 2.17 -13.90
N LYS A 77 -5.67 3.32 -14.32
CA LYS A 77 -4.96 4.59 -14.30
C LYS A 77 -5.34 5.34 -13.02
N PRO A 78 -4.37 5.90 -12.29
CA PRO A 78 -4.69 6.72 -11.13
C PRO A 78 -5.52 7.92 -11.56
N ASP A 79 -6.68 8.09 -10.91
CA ASP A 79 -7.57 9.21 -11.16
C ASP A 79 -6.89 10.54 -10.86
N THR A 80 -7.27 11.55 -11.62
CA THR A 80 -6.73 12.91 -11.42
C THR A 80 -7.52 13.59 -10.32
N LEU A 81 -6.89 13.79 -9.17
CA LEU A 81 -7.47 14.60 -8.11
C LEU A 81 -7.30 16.09 -8.41
N ARG A 82 -8.29 16.89 -8.01
CA ARG A 82 -8.16 18.34 -8.05
C ARG A 82 -7.09 18.76 -7.04
N PRO A 83 -6.26 19.77 -7.35
CA PRO A 83 -5.36 20.35 -6.36
C PRO A 83 -6.14 20.78 -5.12
N LEU A 84 -5.62 20.46 -3.92
CA LEU A 84 -6.23 20.89 -2.66
C LEU A 84 -6.16 22.42 -2.51
N ILE A 85 -5.10 23.02 -3.05
CA ILE A 85 -4.85 24.46 -3.08
C ILE A 85 -4.71 24.87 -4.55
N ASP A 86 -5.45 25.90 -4.96
CA ASP A 86 -5.36 26.43 -6.32
C ASP A 86 -3.92 26.80 -6.69
N GLY A 87 -3.50 26.36 -7.88
CA GLY A 87 -2.13 26.55 -8.37
C GLY A 87 -1.09 25.52 -7.91
N SER A 88 -1.45 24.58 -7.03
CA SER A 88 -0.54 23.51 -6.61
C SER A 88 -0.42 22.40 -7.66
N ALA A 89 0.78 21.84 -7.79
CA ALA A 89 1.01 20.67 -8.64
C ALA A 89 0.47 19.41 -7.97
N VAL A 90 -0.26 18.59 -8.73
CA VAL A 90 -0.69 17.25 -8.29
C VAL A 90 0.19 16.23 -8.99
N LEU A 91 0.94 15.45 -8.21
CA LEU A 91 1.67 14.29 -8.74
C LEU A 91 0.74 13.09 -8.78
N ARG A 92 0.68 12.46 -9.95
CA ARG A 92 0.14 11.11 -10.07
C ARG A 92 1.27 10.16 -9.73
N VAL A 93 1.02 9.14 -8.91
CA VAL A 93 2.02 8.12 -8.61
C VAL A 93 1.41 6.77 -8.98
N SER A 94 2.12 6.01 -9.81
CA SER A 94 1.77 4.65 -10.20
C SER A 94 2.93 3.75 -9.85
N GLN A 95 2.73 2.79 -8.94
CA GLN A 95 3.78 1.88 -8.47
C GLN A 95 5.09 2.63 -8.13
N TRP A 96 5.03 3.55 -7.16
CA TRP A 96 6.15 4.43 -6.69
C TRP A 96 6.86 5.26 -7.77
N GLN A 97 6.49 5.11 -9.04
CA GLN A 97 6.95 5.93 -10.14
C GLN A 97 6.02 7.14 -10.21
N GLY A 98 6.60 8.32 -9.99
CA GLY A 98 5.90 9.58 -10.20
C GLY A 98 5.61 9.75 -11.70
N GLY A 99 4.34 9.89 -12.04
CA GLY A 99 3.89 10.38 -13.33
C GLY A 99 4.18 11.88 -13.48
N GLU A 100 3.99 12.39 -14.70
CA GLU A 100 4.27 13.78 -15.02
C GLU A 100 3.49 14.74 -14.10
N ARG A 101 4.16 15.82 -13.71
CA ARG A 101 3.56 16.94 -12.96
C ARG A 101 2.40 17.53 -13.77
N PHE A 102 1.17 17.27 -13.34
CA PHE A 102 0.00 17.97 -13.88
C PHE A 102 -0.18 19.27 -13.10
N GLY A 103 0.50 20.31 -13.57
CA GLY A 103 0.32 21.69 -13.11
C GLY A 103 -0.27 22.51 -14.25
N ASN A 104 -1.33 23.29 -13.96
CA ASN A 104 -1.81 24.37 -14.81
C ASN A 104 -0.60 25.18 -15.34
N ARG A 105 -0.57 25.41 -16.66
CA ARG A 105 0.46 26.09 -17.46
C ARG A 105 0.63 27.60 -17.12
N GLY A 106 0.65 27.96 -15.84
CA GLY A 106 0.59 29.37 -15.41
C GLY A 106 1.04 29.67 -13.98
N CYS A 107 1.84 28.82 -13.33
CA CYS A 107 2.27 29.09 -11.94
C CYS A 107 3.78 29.39 -11.86
N ASN A 108 4.20 30.57 -12.34
CA ASN A 108 5.39 31.23 -11.81
C ASN A 108 4.95 32.03 -10.56
N GLY A 109 4.72 31.34 -9.46
CA GLY A 109 4.57 31.98 -8.15
C GLY A 109 5.96 32.15 -7.52
N PRO A 110 6.28 33.29 -6.88
CA PRO A 110 7.55 33.45 -6.19
C PRO A 110 7.71 32.37 -5.12
N PRO A 111 8.95 31.94 -4.82
CA PRO A 111 9.21 30.94 -3.79
C PRO A 111 8.58 31.40 -2.47
N PHE A 112 7.96 30.44 -1.76
CA PHE A 112 7.36 30.66 -0.44
C PHE A 112 8.45 31.17 0.52
N GLN A 113 8.49 32.49 0.72
CA GLN A 113 9.30 33.13 1.76
C GLN A 113 8.53 33.01 3.07
N GLY A 114 8.77 31.93 3.81
CA GLY A 114 8.25 31.77 5.17
C GLY A 114 8.85 32.86 6.07
N HIS A 115 8.13 33.96 6.25
CA HIS A 115 8.46 34.92 7.29
C HIS A 115 7.99 34.33 8.62
N VAL A 116 8.90 33.69 9.35
CA VAL A 116 8.68 33.35 10.76
C VAL A 116 8.74 34.67 11.52
N ALA A 117 7.59 35.32 11.65
CA ALA A 117 7.44 36.46 12.55
C ALA A 117 7.62 35.95 13.99
N GLY A 118 8.67 36.45 14.66
CA GLY A 118 8.92 36.19 16.06
C GLY A 118 7.83 36.78 16.96
N GLY A 119 7.64 36.11 18.09
CA GLY A 119 6.95 36.58 19.29
C GLY A 119 7.64 35.95 20.49
#